data_AF-A0A7C8HZ75-F1
#
_entry.id   AF-A0A7C8HZ75-F1
#
_cell.length_a   1.000
_cell.length_b   1.000
_cell.length_c   1.000
_cell.angle_alpha   90.00
_cell.angle_beta   90.00
_cell.angle_gamma   90.00
#
_symmetry.space_group_name_H-M   'P 1'
#
loop_
_entity.id
_entity.type
_entity.pdbx_description
1 polymer ?
#
loop_
_entity_poly.entity_id
_entity_poly.type
_entity_poly.pdbx_seq_one_letter_code
_entity_poly.pdbx_strand_id
1 'polypeptide(L)'
;MKQTGMLILLLVTLFFLVSCKTDSKEYQMETIAPTITPDMVTAKYILSIQTHAGYCEATVNGIPVFDNFSFDSGTVKTSILVSAFLENGKNEIGLLFSPFTYDKKTSCDITLTANFPDDSIELTSITATVDQKGYPTSITSKEYPQRYKNS
;
A
#
# COMPACT_ATOMS: atom_id res chain seq x y z
N MET A 1 -63.84 -18.00 4.45
CA MET A 1 -63.02 -16.81 4.11
C MET A 1 -62.63 -16.02 5.37
N LYS A 2 -61.86 -16.59 6.30
CA LYS A 2 -61.38 -15.85 7.50
C LYS A 2 -59.97 -16.25 7.98
N GLN A 3 -59.42 -17.38 7.51
CA GLN A 3 -58.14 -17.91 7.98
C GLN A 3 -56.95 -17.54 7.09
N THR A 4 -57.19 -17.28 5.79
CA THR A 4 -56.14 -16.90 4.83
C THR A 4 -55.70 -15.44 4.95
N GLY A 5 -56.58 -14.53 5.41
CA GLY A 5 -56.23 -13.12 5.61
C GLY A 5 -55.31 -12.86 6.81
N MET A 6 -55.42 -13.67 7.87
CA MET A 6 -54.62 -13.52 9.08
C MET A 6 -53.17 -13.99 8.89
N LEU A 7 -52.96 -15.01 8.04
CA LEU A 7 -51.62 -15.55 7.75
C LEU A 7 -50.80 -14.61 6.85
N ILE A 8 -51.46 -13.95 5.88
CA ILE A 8 -50.82 -12.98 4.99
C ILE A 8 -50.46 -11.70 5.75
N LEU A 9 -51.33 -11.24 6.67
CA LEU A 9 -51.05 -10.06 7.49
C LEU A 9 -49.84 -10.28 8.42
N LEU A 10 -49.71 -11.48 9.00
CA LEU A 10 -48.58 -11.89 9.84
C LEU A 10 -47.25 -11.93 9.07
N LEU A 11 -47.26 -12.43 7.83
CA LEU A 11 -46.07 -12.49 6.97
C LEU A 11 -45.62 -11.10 6.49
N VAL A 12 -46.56 -10.19 6.18
CA VAL A 12 -46.24 -8.82 5.78
C VAL A 12 -45.69 -8.01 6.97
N THR A 13 -46.23 -8.18 8.19
CA THR A 13 -45.66 -7.54 9.39
C THR A 13 -44.28 -8.07 9.77
N LEU A 14 -43.97 -9.34 9.48
CA LEU A 14 -42.66 -9.91 9.75
C LEU A 14 -41.58 -9.41 8.77
N PHE A 15 -41.97 -9.12 7.51
CA PHE A 15 -41.05 -8.60 6.49
C PHE A 15 -40.61 -7.15 6.74
N PHE A 16 -41.44 -6.32 7.38
CA PHE A 16 -41.07 -4.92 7.69
C PHE A 16 -40.22 -4.74 8.95
N LEU A 17 -40.04 -5.78 9.78
CA LEU A 17 -39.23 -5.69 11.01
C LEU A 17 -37.76 -6.09 10.83
N VAL A 18 -37.37 -6.53 9.63
CA VAL A 18 -35.97 -6.83 9.29
C VAL A 18 -35.41 -5.81 8.30
N SER A 19 -35.74 -4.52 8.49
CA SER A 19 -34.87 -3.46 7.98
C SER A 19 -33.73 -3.29 8.98
N CYS A 20 -32.62 -4.00 8.77
CA CYS A 20 -31.34 -3.60 9.34
C CYS A 20 -31.04 -2.18 8.83
N LYS A 21 -31.27 -1.18 9.69
CA LYS A 21 -30.58 0.10 9.56
C LYS A 21 -29.11 -0.16 9.84
N THR A 22 -28.36 -0.47 8.79
CA THR A 22 -26.92 -0.30 8.85
C THR A 22 -26.67 1.18 8.63
N ASP A 23 -26.76 1.96 9.72
CA ASP A 23 -26.24 3.32 9.70
C ASP A 23 -24.72 3.20 9.47
N SER A 24 -24.27 3.47 8.25
CA SER A 24 -22.85 3.56 7.94
C SER A 24 -22.29 4.71 8.76
N LYS A 25 -21.50 4.40 9.79
CA LYS A 25 -20.75 5.43 10.52
C LYS A 25 -19.62 5.91 9.63
N GLU A 26 -19.79 7.09 9.04
CA GLU A 26 -18.73 7.81 8.38
C GLU A 26 -17.84 8.45 9.45
N TYR A 27 -16.62 7.93 9.60
CA TYR A 27 -15.60 8.54 10.43
C TYR A 27 -14.85 9.54 9.56
N GLN A 28 -15.18 10.82 9.71
CA GLN A 28 -14.40 11.91 9.13
C GLN A 28 -13.16 12.13 10.03
N MET A 29 -11.98 11.76 9.54
CA MET A 29 -10.72 12.22 10.13
C MET A 29 -10.40 13.58 9.53
N GLU A 30 -10.57 14.66 10.31
CA GLU A 30 -9.96 15.94 9.96
C GLU A 30 -8.44 15.78 10.06
N THR A 31 -7.78 15.77 8.90
CA THR A 31 -6.33 15.89 8.86
C THR A 31 -6.02 17.36 9.07
N ILE A 32 -5.57 17.73 10.26
CA ILE A 32 -4.82 18.98 10.43
C ILE A 32 -3.53 18.76 9.64
N ALA A 33 -3.51 19.22 8.38
CA ALA A 33 -2.27 19.31 7.64
C ALA A 33 -1.35 20.25 8.44
N PRO A 34 -0.22 19.78 9.00
CA PRO A 34 0.69 20.68 9.68
C PRO A 34 1.14 21.73 8.68
N THR A 35 1.05 23.01 9.05
CA THR A 35 1.68 24.08 8.30
C THR A 35 3.17 23.77 8.26
N ILE A 36 3.68 23.38 7.10
CA ILE A 36 5.09 23.04 6.93
C ILE A 36 5.86 24.36 6.96
N THR A 37 6.46 24.64 8.12
CA THR A 37 7.48 25.68 8.25
C THR A 37 8.79 25.17 7.67
N PRO A 38 9.69 26.06 7.21
CA PRO A 38 11.05 25.66 6.77
C PRO A 38 11.81 24.83 7.82
N ASP A 39 11.43 24.98 9.10
CA ASP A 39 12.04 24.32 10.26
C ASP A 39 11.46 22.93 10.57
N MET A 40 10.41 22.49 9.88
CA MET A 40 9.79 21.17 10.08
C MET A 40 10.03 20.24 8.89
N VAL A 41 10.95 19.29 9.13
CA VAL A 41 11.33 18.13 8.31
C VAL A 41 12.40 18.43 7.24
N THR A 42 13.66 18.16 7.58
CA THR A 42 14.80 18.23 6.65
C THR A 42 14.61 17.33 5.43
N ALA A 43 13.99 16.15 5.58
CA ALA A 43 13.63 15.26 4.47
C ALA A 43 12.42 14.36 4.81
N LYS A 44 11.54 14.13 3.83
CA LYS A 44 10.46 13.12 3.89
C LYS A 44 10.86 11.89 3.11
N TYR A 45 10.72 10.72 3.71
CA TYR A 45 11.05 9.45 3.07
C TYR A 45 9.81 8.81 2.50
N ILE A 46 9.78 8.65 1.18
CA ILE A 46 8.63 8.10 0.45
C ILE A 46 9.05 6.81 -0.23
N LEU A 47 8.31 5.74 0.05
CA LEU A 47 8.40 4.48 -0.66
C LEU A 47 7.35 4.48 -1.77
N SER A 48 7.79 4.55 -3.02
CA SER A 48 6.93 4.41 -4.20
C SER A 48 6.86 2.97 -4.62
N ILE A 49 5.66 2.49 -4.96
CA ILE A 49 5.39 1.09 -5.24
C ILE A 49 4.55 1.00 -6.52
N GLN A 50 4.96 0.14 -7.43
CA GLN A 50 4.22 -0.18 -8.64
C GLN A 50 4.30 -1.69 -8.91
N THR A 51 3.16 -2.36 -8.88
CA THR A 51 3.05 -3.79 -9.23
C THR A 51 2.18 -3.96 -10.46
N HIS A 52 2.53 -4.93 -11.29
CA HIS A 52 1.74 -5.39 -12.42
C HIS A 52 1.57 -6.90 -12.35
N ALA A 53 0.33 -7.38 -12.33
CA ALA A 53 -0.03 -8.80 -12.42
C ALA A 53 0.68 -9.75 -11.41
N GLY A 54 1.04 -9.25 -10.22
CA GLY A 54 1.68 -10.04 -9.17
C GLY A 54 1.37 -9.54 -7.77
N TYR A 55 1.47 -10.44 -6.80
CA TYR A 55 1.53 -10.11 -5.39
C TYR A 55 2.82 -9.36 -5.10
N CYS A 56 2.70 -8.29 -4.33
CA CYS A 56 3.80 -7.47 -3.88
C CYS A 56 3.53 -7.00 -2.45
N GLU A 57 4.48 -7.28 -1.56
CA GLU A 57 4.51 -6.76 -0.21
C GLU A 57 5.85 -6.08 0.03
N ALA A 58 5.80 -4.85 0.54
CA ALA A 58 6.99 -4.08 0.87
C ALA A 58 7.14 -3.98 2.39
N THR A 59 8.37 -4.14 2.87
CA THR A 59 8.70 -4.05 4.29
C THR A 59 9.77 -3.00 4.54
N VAL A 60 9.70 -2.36 5.71
CA VAL A 60 10.74 -1.46 6.24
C VAL A 60 11.13 -1.97 7.61
N ASN A 61 12.40 -2.33 7.80
CA ASN A 61 12.92 -2.96 9.03
C ASN A 61 12.09 -4.18 9.47
N GLY A 62 11.66 -5.00 8.50
CA GLY A 62 10.84 -6.19 8.75
C GLY A 62 9.35 -5.92 9.03
N ILE A 63 8.92 -4.66 9.05
CA ILE A 63 7.51 -4.28 9.24
C ILE A 63 6.84 -4.13 7.86
N PRO A 64 5.75 -4.88 7.56
CA PRO A 64 4.98 -4.68 6.34
C PRO A 64 4.34 -3.29 6.33
N VAL A 65 4.62 -2.52 5.28
CA VAL A 65 4.05 -1.18 5.08
C VAL A 65 3.07 -1.14 3.91
N PHE A 66 3.12 -2.13 3.03
CA PHE A 66 2.22 -2.28 1.90
C PHE A 66 2.07 -3.75 1.54
N ASP A 67 0.85 -4.14 1.17
CA ASP A 67 0.58 -5.32 0.37
C ASP A 67 -0.55 -5.02 -0.62
N ASN A 68 -0.62 -5.80 -1.70
CA ASN A 68 -1.76 -5.76 -2.63
C ASN A 68 -2.60 -7.04 -2.55
N PHE A 69 -2.69 -7.71 -1.40
CA PHE A 69 -3.38 -9.00 -1.27
C PHE A 69 -4.86 -8.93 -1.69
N SER A 70 -5.49 -7.76 -1.57
CA SER A 70 -6.87 -7.50 -1.99
C SER A 70 -7.05 -7.29 -3.50
N PHE A 71 -5.97 -7.29 -4.28
CA PHE A 71 -5.97 -7.10 -5.73
C PHE A 71 -5.40 -8.34 -6.42
N ASP A 72 -6.23 -9.04 -7.19
CA ASP A 72 -5.85 -10.28 -7.90
C ASP A 72 -5.40 -10.03 -9.35
N SER A 73 -5.51 -8.79 -9.84
CA SER A 73 -5.26 -8.44 -11.24
C SER A 73 -4.97 -6.95 -11.43
N GLY A 74 -4.39 -6.62 -12.59
CA GLY A 74 -4.12 -5.24 -13.01
C GLY A 74 -2.81 -4.65 -12.47
N THR A 75 -2.75 -3.31 -12.46
CA THR A 75 -1.62 -2.53 -11.97
C THR A 75 -2.03 -1.80 -10.69
N VAL A 76 -1.28 -1.98 -9.61
CA VAL A 76 -1.40 -1.13 -8.42
C VAL A 76 -0.21 -0.18 -8.38
N LYS A 77 -0.48 1.11 -8.25
CA LYS A 77 0.54 2.15 -8.12
C LYS A 77 0.19 3.06 -6.95
N THR A 78 1.10 3.15 -5.98
CA THR A 78 0.90 3.95 -4.76
C THR A 78 2.23 4.44 -4.19
N SER A 79 2.14 5.29 -3.18
CA SER A 79 3.29 5.80 -2.43
C SER A 79 2.95 5.90 -0.95
N ILE A 80 3.92 5.60 -0.09
CA ILE A 80 3.75 5.59 1.38
C ILE A 80 4.81 6.46 2.02
N LEU A 81 4.40 7.34 2.94
CA LEU A 81 5.32 8.07 3.81
C LEU A 81 5.87 7.11 4.87
N VAL A 82 7.12 6.70 4.72
CA VAL A 82 7.75 5.68 5.57
C VAL A 82 8.67 6.25 6.65
N SER A 83 8.72 7.59 6.80
CA SER A 83 9.61 8.26 7.77
C SER A 83 9.51 7.70 9.20
N ALA A 84 8.33 7.24 9.62
CA ALA A 84 8.12 6.70 10.97
C ALA A 84 8.67 5.28 11.18
N PHE A 85 9.00 4.55 10.10
CA PHE A 85 9.53 3.19 10.15
C PHE A 85 11.05 3.15 10.01
N LEU A 86 11.68 4.31 9.79
CA LEU A 86 13.13 4.43 9.60
C LEU A 86 13.82 4.80 10.92
N GLU A 87 14.97 4.19 11.13
CA GLU A 87 15.87 4.43 12.25
C GLU A 87 17.09 5.22 11.79
N ASN A 88 17.79 5.84 12.74
CA ASN A 88 19.08 6.47 12.47
C ASN A 88 20.10 5.39 12.06
N GLY A 89 20.69 5.54 10.87
CA GLY A 89 21.71 4.63 10.36
C GLY A 89 21.19 3.64 9.31
N LYS A 90 21.55 2.37 9.44
CA LYS A 90 21.22 1.34 8.44
C LYS A 90 19.79 0.85 8.63
N ASN A 91 19.03 0.90 7.55
CA ASN A 91 17.66 0.37 7.49
C ASN A 91 17.59 -0.75 6.45
N GLU A 92 16.68 -1.69 6.65
CA GLU A 92 16.37 -2.75 5.71
C GLU A 92 15.09 -2.42 4.95
N ILE A 93 15.14 -2.50 3.62
CA ILE A 93 13.96 -2.39 2.75
C ILE A 93 13.78 -3.75 2.09
N GLY A 94 12.63 -4.38 2.33
CA GLY A 94 12.32 -5.71 1.82
C GLY A 94 11.21 -5.69 0.78
N LEU A 95 11.24 -6.69 -0.08
CA LEU A 95 10.22 -6.95 -1.09
C LEU A 95 9.92 -8.45 -1.11
N LEU A 96 8.67 -8.80 -0.84
CA LEU A 96 8.13 -10.13 -1.12
C LEU A 96 7.29 -10.05 -2.39
N PHE A 97 7.59 -10.94 -3.35
CA PHE A 97 6.97 -10.94 -4.66
C PHE A 97 6.56 -12.34 -5.07
N SER A 98 5.33 -12.47 -5.56
CA SER A 98 4.83 -13.72 -6.15
C SER A 98 3.99 -13.40 -7.41
N PRO A 99 4.35 -13.93 -8.58
CA PRO A 99 3.60 -13.65 -9.81
C PRO A 99 2.22 -14.30 -9.77
N PHE A 100 1.17 -13.57 -10.17
CA PHE A 100 -0.13 -14.19 -10.48
C PHE A 100 -0.11 -14.81 -11.88
N THR A 101 0.69 -14.21 -12.77
CA THR A 101 0.94 -14.73 -14.11
C THR A 101 2.43 -14.76 -14.39
N TYR A 102 2.88 -15.77 -15.14
CA TYR A 102 4.29 -15.93 -15.52
C TYR A 102 4.65 -15.17 -16.81
N ASP A 103 3.94 -14.07 -17.10
CA ASP A 103 4.26 -13.14 -18.19
C ASP A 103 5.47 -12.28 -17.82
N LYS A 104 6.32 -11.96 -18.81
CA LYS A 104 7.47 -11.07 -18.67
C LYS A 104 7.10 -9.64 -18.23
N LYS A 105 5.84 -9.24 -18.33
CA LYS A 105 5.35 -7.96 -17.83
C LYS A 105 5.05 -7.99 -16.33
N THR A 106 4.94 -9.16 -15.72
CA THR A 106 4.68 -9.29 -14.28
C THR A 106 5.86 -8.73 -13.49
N SER A 107 5.61 -7.71 -12.68
CA SER A 107 6.65 -7.03 -11.92
C SER A 107 6.15 -6.47 -10.59
N CYS A 108 7.07 -6.24 -9.67
CA CYS A 108 6.89 -5.25 -8.63
C CYS A 108 8.14 -4.38 -8.47
N ASP A 109 7.96 -3.08 -8.60
CA ASP A 109 8.97 -2.06 -8.44
C ASP A 109 8.71 -1.30 -7.14
N ILE A 110 9.73 -1.23 -6.27
CA ILE A 110 9.72 -0.36 -5.10
C ILE A 110 10.92 0.58 -5.14
N THR A 111 10.71 1.84 -4.78
CA THR A 111 11.74 2.89 -4.80
C THR A 111 11.63 3.74 -3.55
N LEU A 112 12.69 3.77 -2.74
CA LEU A 112 12.78 4.66 -1.59
C LEU A 112 13.45 5.97 -2.00
N THR A 113 12.81 7.09 -1.69
CA THR A 113 13.33 8.44 -1.97
C THR A 113 13.42 9.28 -0.71
N ALA A 114 14.47 10.08 -0.57
CA ALA A 114 14.51 11.21 0.35
C ALA A 114 14.08 12.46 -0.40
N ASN A 115 13.01 13.11 0.09
CA ASN A 115 12.43 14.29 -0.53
C ASN A 115 12.67 15.50 0.38
N PHE A 116 13.50 16.41 -0.10
CA PHE A 116 13.79 17.72 0.49
C PHE A 116 12.85 18.76 -0.15
N PRO A 117 12.77 20.00 0.37
CA PRO A 117 11.95 21.05 -0.25
C PRO A 117 12.28 21.30 -1.73
N ASP A 118 13.57 21.24 -2.09
CA ASP A 118 14.06 21.61 -3.43
C ASP A 118 14.62 20.44 -4.24
N ASP A 119 14.75 19.24 -3.65
CA ASP A 119 15.41 18.09 -4.30
C ASP A 119 14.78 16.75 -3.87
N SER A 120 14.90 15.73 -4.73
CA SER A 120 14.50 14.36 -4.43
C SER A 120 15.59 13.40 -4.87
N ILE A 121 16.00 12.53 -3.95
CA ILE A 121 17.12 11.61 -4.14
C ILE A 121 16.59 10.19 -4.00
N GLU A 122 16.79 9.37 -5.04
CA GLU A 122 16.63 7.91 -4.93
C GLU A 122 17.71 7.34 -4.02
N LEU A 123 17.29 6.66 -2.97
CA LEU A 123 18.18 6.05 -1.99
C LEU A 123 18.50 4.60 -2.31
N THR A 124 17.48 3.88 -2.80
CA THR A 124 17.53 2.49 -3.22
C THR A 124 16.24 2.15 -3.97
N SER A 125 16.29 1.13 -4.81
CA SER A 125 15.13 0.51 -5.43
C SER A 125 15.30 -1.00 -5.51
N ILE A 126 14.18 -1.70 -5.55
CA ILE A 126 14.13 -3.14 -5.82
C ILE A 126 13.09 -3.36 -6.91
N THR A 127 13.50 -4.02 -7.98
CA THR A 127 12.61 -4.48 -9.06
C THR A 127 12.57 -5.99 -9.03
N ALA A 128 11.41 -6.57 -8.74
CA ALA A 128 11.14 -7.99 -8.89
C ALA A 128 10.38 -8.25 -10.20
N THR A 129 10.76 -9.31 -10.90
CA THR A 129 10.18 -9.75 -12.19
C THR A 129 10.16 -11.27 -12.28
N VAL A 130 9.66 -11.83 -13.38
CA VAL A 130 9.83 -13.24 -13.72
C VAL A 130 10.91 -13.43 -14.78
N ASP A 131 11.76 -14.43 -14.60
CA ASP A 131 12.82 -14.78 -15.54
C ASP A 131 12.26 -15.48 -16.79
N GLN A 132 13.15 -15.87 -17.71
CA GLN A 132 12.77 -16.54 -18.96
C GLN A 132 12.10 -17.90 -18.76
N LYS A 133 12.27 -18.53 -17.59
CA LYS A 133 11.69 -19.81 -17.21
C LYS A 133 10.42 -19.65 -16.35
N GLY A 134 10.01 -18.41 -16.07
CA GLY A 134 8.87 -18.09 -15.22
C GLY A 134 9.18 -18.11 -13.72
N TYR A 135 10.45 -18.13 -13.30
CA TYR A 135 10.80 -18.05 -11.88
C TYR A 135 10.92 -16.60 -11.42
N PRO A 136 10.47 -16.25 -10.21
CA PRO A 136 10.70 -14.94 -9.62
C PRO A 136 12.19 -14.60 -9.52
N THR A 137 12.55 -13.38 -9.87
CA THR A 137 13.92 -12.83 -9.77
C THR A 137 13.87 -11.35 -9.40
N SER A 138 14.97 -10.78 -8.90
CA SER A 138 15.03 -9.37 -8.55
C SER A 138 16.38 -8.72 -8.85
N ILE A 139 16.33 -7.40 -9.04
CA ILE A 139 17.49 -6.52 -9.21
C ILE A 139 17.34 -5.37 -8.21
N THR A 140 18.43 -5.02 -7.55
CA THR A 140 18.48 -3.87 -6.63
C THR A 140 19.30 -2.72 -7.22
N SER A 141 18.88 -1.48 -6.99
CA SER A 141 19.66 -0.30 -7.35
C SER A 141 20.68 0.07 -6.26
N LYS A 142 21.35 1.21 -6.45
CA LYS A 142 22.52 1.63 -5.67
C LYS A 142 22.20 1.81 -4.19
N GLU A 143 23.16 1.48 -3.33
CA GLU A 143 23.17 1.94 -1.95
C GLU A 143 23.30 3.47 -1.87
N TYR A 144 22.67 4.04 -0.84
CA TYR A 144 22.65 5.46 -0.49
C TYR A 144 24.01 6.17 -0.72
N PRO A 145 24.06 7.27 -1.51
CA PRO A 145 25.31 7.97 -1.83
C PRO A 145 26.01 8.52 -0.59
N GLN A 146 27.31 8.27 -0.46
CA GLN A 146 28.13 8.64 0.71
C GLN A 146 28.05 10.13 1.09
N ARG A 147 27.90 11.02 0.10
CA ARG A 147 27.86 12.49 0.32
C ARG A 147 26.70 12.97 1.21
N TYR A 148 25.66 12.16 1.38
CA TYR A 148 24.49 12.51 2.19
C TYR A 148 24.44 11.76 3.53
N LYS A 149 25.47 10.98 3.89
CA LYS A 149 25.50 10.19 5.14
C LYS A 149 25.92 11.02 6.37
N ASN A 150 26.51 12.19 6.15
CA ASN A 150 27.15 13.00 7.19
C ASN A 150 26.58 14.43 7.29
N SER A 151 25.36 14.67 6.81
CA SER A 151 24.71 15.98 6.93
C SER A 151 23.88 16.10 8.20
#